data_AF-A0A067EPM3-F1
#
_entry.id   AF-A0A067EPM3-F1
#
_cell.length_a   1.000
_cell.length_b   1.000
_cell.length_c   1.000
_cell.angle_alpha   90.00
_cell.angle_beta   90.00
_cell.angle_gamma   90.00
#
_symmetry.space_group_name_H-M   'P 1'
#
loop_
_entity.id
_entity.type
_entity.pdbx_description
1 polymer ?
#
loop_
_entity_poly.entity_id
_entity_poly.type
_entity_poly.pdbx_seq_one_letter_code
_entity_poly.pdbx_strand_id
1 'polypeptide(L)'
;MAVQDHKPKLMPLNGDRIKGQTLDYREPVLLTNPTNKDINCHVLVDYRYLYSSEHEDSRVHGWISQNLPVGFWMIAPSDEFRARGPIKQELTSNVGPTVLSKFSSTHYSGREIDTYYGKGEPWKKVLGPAFVYLNSVSSPENPRALWEDAKQQMLKEVESWPYDFSRSKDFPNPIKDEARRET
;
A
#
# COMPACT_ATOMS: atom_id res chain seq x y z
N MET A 1 7.20 5.77 -10.97
CA MET A 1 5.92 5.26 -11.51
C MET A 1 5.31 4.36 -10.46
N ALA A 2 4.07 4.62 -10.05
CA ALA A 2 3.34 3.67 -9.21
C ALA A 2 2.94 2.48 -10.09
N VAL A 3 3.13 1.27 -9.58
CA VAL A 3 2.89 0.04 -10.33
C VAL A 3 2.06 -0.91 -9.49
N GLN A 4 1.03 -1.44 -10.16
CA GLN A 4 0.15 -2.52 -9.74
C GLN A 4 -0.25 -3.30 -10.99
N ASP A 5 -0.73 -4.54 -10.84
CA ASP A 5 -1.04 -5.53 -11.90
C ASP A 5 -1.69 -4.96 -13.18
N HIS A 6 -2.47 -3.88 -13.09
CA HIS A 6 -3.17 -3.30 -14.24
C HIS A 6 -3.01 -1.78 -14.42
N LYS A 7 -2.13 -1.11 -13.66
CA LYS A 7 -2.04 0.37 -13.65
C LYS A 7 -0.61 0.90 -13.44
N PRO A 8 0.29 0.80 -14.43
CA PRO A 8 1.48 1.64 -14.43
C PRO A 8 1.04 3.10 -14.58
N LYS A 9 1.21 3.90 -13.54
CA LYS A 9 0.80 5.31 -13.54
C LYS A 9 1.99 6.22 -13.27
N LEU A 10 2.23 7.12 -14.24
CA LEU A 10 3.06 8.30 -13.99
C LEU A 10 2.32 9.17 -12.99
N MET A 11 2.99 9.47 -11.89
CA MET A 11 2.43 10.23 -10.80
C MET A 11 3.13 11.57 -10.69
N PRO A 12 2.38 12.63 -10.35
CA PRO A 12 2.96 13.93 -10.10
C PRO A 12 3.86 13.91 -8.86
N LEU A 13 4.75 14.88 -8.79
CA LEU A 13 5.52 15.17 -7.58
C LEU A 13 4.70 16.08 -6.66
N ASN A 14 5.07 16.12 -5.37
CA ASN A 14 4.40 16.99 -4.41
C ASN A 14 4.50 18.48 -4.82
N GLY A 15 5.62 18.87 -5.42
CA GLY A 15 5.80 20.23 -5.96
C GLY A 15 4.82 20.58 -7.10
N ASP A 16 4.36 19.60 -7.87
CA ASP A 16 3.37 19.82 -8.94
C ASP A 16 2.00 20.10 -8.34
N ARG A 17 1.65 19.42 -7.24
CA ARG A 17 0.40 19.68 -6.50
C ARG A 17 0.39 21.07 -5.87
N ILE A 18 1.50 21.51 -5.28
CA ILE A 18 1.61 22.84 -4.64
C ILE A 18 1.40 23.98 -5.65
N LYS A 19 1.89 23.80 -6.88
CA LYS A 19 1.72 24.76 -7.99
C LYS A 19 0.36 24.63 -8.69
N GLY A 20 -0.37 23.55 -8.42
CA GLY A 20 -1.66 23.27 -9.00
C GLY A 20 -2.79 24.06 -8.32
N GLN A 21 -4.00 23.85 -8.82
CA GLN A 21 -5.21 24.48 -8.30
C GLN A 21 -6.04 23.43 -7.55
N THR A 22 -6.21 23.61 -6.23
CA THR A 22 -7.20 22.83 -5.48
C THR A 22 -8.59 23.14 -6.01
N LEU A 23 -9.37 22.08 -6.28
CA LEU A 23 -10.75 22.21 -6.74
C LEU A 23 -11.70 22.36 -5.54
N ASP A 24 -13.01 22.20 -5.75
CA ASP A 24 -14.04 22.40 -4.71
C ASP A 24 -13.88 21.50 -3.47
N TYR A 25 -13.13 20.41 -3.59
CA TYR A 25 -12.80 19.50 -2.50
C TYR A 25 -11.32 19.60 -2.13
N ARG A 26 -11.00 19.33 -0.85
CA ARG A 26 -9.65 19.47 -0.30
C ARG A 26 -8.56 18.71 -1.07
N GLU A 27 -8.92 17.60 -1.69
CA GLU A 27 -7.95 16.62 -2.16
C GLU A 27 -7.69 16.59 -3.66
N PRO A 28 -8.68 16.80 -4.56
CA PRO A 28 -8.42 16.90 -5.99
C PRO A 28 -7.67 18.19 -6.31
N VAL A 29 -6.57 18.05 -7.04
CA VAL A 29 -5.74 19.17 -7.49
C VAL A 29 -5.60 19.10 -9.00
N LEU A 30 -6.06 20.15 -9.69
CA LEU A 30 -5.80 20.34 -11.11
C LEU A 30 -4.33 20.70 -11.32
N LEU A 31 -3.63 19.88 -12.09
CA LEU A 31 -2.24 20.10 -12.47
C LEU A 31 -2.19 20.93 -13.75
N THR A 32 -1.65 22.14 -13.64
CA THR A 32 -1.57 23.12 -14.73
C THR A 32 -0.22 23.11 -15.43
N ASN A 33 0.86 22.74 -14.73
CA ASN A 33 2.22 22.69 -15.26
C ASN A 33 3.08 21.65 -14.51
N PRO A 34 2.87 20.34 -14.75
CA PRO A 34 3.65 19.30 -14.08
C PRO A 34 5.12 19.34 -14.49
N THR A 35 5.98 18.91 -13.56
CA THR A 35 7.44 18.80 -13.75
C THR A 35 7.78 17.77 -14.80
N ASN A 36 7.10 16.61 -14.78
CA ASN A 36 7.22 15.61 -15.83
C ASN A 36 6.29 15.98 -17.00
N LYS A 37 6.85 16.21 -18.18
CA LYS A 37 6.11 16.65 -19.38
C LYS A 37 5.34 15.52 -20.08
N ASP A 38 5.65 14.26 -19.78
CA ASP A 38 4.88 13.11 -20.26
C ASP A 38 3.53 12.99 -19.54
N ILE A 39 3.37 13.70 -18.41
CA ILE A 39 2.08 13.90 -17.75
C ILE A 39 1.30 14.92 -18.58
N ASN A 40 0.48 14.43 -19.51
CA ASN A 40 -0.28 15.27 -20.43
C ASN A 40 -1.19 16.24 -19.66
N CYS A 41 -0.89 17.53 -19.75
CA CYS A 41 -1.36 18.56 -18.83
C CYS A 41 -2.68 19.24 -19.22
N HIS A 42 -3.33 18.81 -20.31
CA HIS A 42 -4.49 19.53 -20.80
C HIS A 42 -5.68 19.54 -19.81
N VAL A 43 -5.89 18.48 -19.01
CA VAL A 43 -6.68 18.48 -17.75
C VAL A 43 -6.34 17.24 -16.92
N LEU A 44 -5.24 17.23 -16.13
CA LEU A 44 -5.00 16.14 -15.16
C LEU A 44 -5.38 16.60 -13.76
N VAL A 45 -6.34 15.91 -13.15
CA VAL A 45 -6.69 16.09 -11.74
C VAL A 45 -6.04 14.98 -10.92
N ASP A 46 -5.14 15.35 -10.02
CA ASP A 46 -4.53 14.43 -9.08
C ASP A 46 -5.35 14.32 -7.80
N TYR A 47 -5.67 13.09 -7.40
CA TYR A 47 -6.48 12.78 -6.23
C TYR A 47 -6.00 11.45 -5.64
N ARG A 48 -5.83 11.37 -4.31
CA ARG A 48 -5.17 10.22 -3.67
C ARG A 48 -5.92 8.90 -3.85
N TYR A 49 -7.24 8.95 -3.97
CA TYR A 49 -8.06 7.74 -4.18
C TYR A 49 -7.99 7.22 -5.62
N LEU A 50 -7.25 7.88 -6.52
CA LEU A 50 -6.85 7.26 -7.80
C LEU A 50 -5.81 6.14 -7.60
N TYR A 51 -5.23 6.06 -6.40
CA TYR A 51 -4.20 5.11 -6.02
C TYR A 51 -4.73 4.08 -5.01
N SER A 52 -6.03 3.83 -5.02
CA SER A 52 -6.64 2.78 -4.21
C SER A 52 -6.72 1.46 -4.96
N SER A 53 -6.65 0.37 -4.21
CA SER A 53 -6.94 -0.98 -4.67
C SER A 53 -7.77 -1.72 -3.64
N GLU A 54 -8.52 -2.71 -4.11
CA GLU A 54 -9.07 -3.76 -3.26
C GLU A 54 -7.92 -4.58 -2.64
N HIS A 55 -8.15 -5.12 -1.44
CA HIS A 55 -7.11 -5.85 -0.71
C HIS A 55 -6.66 -7.10 -1.46
N GLU A 56 -7.60 -7.83 -2.07
CA GLU A 56 -7.30 -9.04 -2.84
C GLU A 56 -6.33 -8.79 -4.01
N ASP A 57 -6.43 -7.60 -4.62
CA ASP A 57 -5.60 -7.16 -5.74
C ASP A 57 -4.30 -6.45 -5.30
N SER A 58 -4.10 -6.23 -3.99
CA SER A 58 -3.01 -5.43 -3.44
C SER A 58 -1.96 -6.26 -2.70
N ARG A 59 -1.67 -7.47 -3.20
CA ARG A 59 -0.62 -8.34 -2.61
C ARG A 59 0.79 -7.84 -2.89
N VAL A 60 1.00 -7.14 -4.01
CA VAL A 60 2.23 -6.43 -4.31
C VAL A 60 1.94 -5.13 -5.04
N HIS A 61 2.52 -4.05 -4.56
CA HIS A 61 2.42 -2.74 -5.17
C HIS A 61 3.65 -1.92 -4.83
N GLY A 62 4.00 -0.96 -5.68
CA GLY A 62 5.25 -0.25 -5.47
C GLY A 62 5.58 0.78 -6.51
N TRP A 63 6.87 1.08 -6.59
CA TRP A 63 7.42 2.12 -7.45
C TRP A 63 8.62 1.63 -8.22
N ILE A 64 8.66 2.02 -9.49
CA ILE A 64 9.89 2.03 -10.29
C ILE A 64 10.42 3.46 -10.32
N SER A 65 11.71 3.62 -10.02
CA SER A 65 12.40 4.90 -10.12
C SER A 65 12.57 5.31 -11.58
N GLN A 66 12.47 6.62 -11.85
CA GLN A 66 12.71 7.17 -13.19
C GLN A 66 14.19 7.45 -13.47
N ASN A 67 14.98 7.63 -12.41
CA ASN A 67 16.38 8.08 -12.53
C ASN A 67 17.38 6.95 -12.28
N LEU A 68 16.94 5.87 -11.63
CA LEU A 68 17.75 4.71 -11.26
C LEU A 68 17.03 3.44 -11.68
N PRO A 69 17.73 2.39 -12.12
CA PRO A 69 17.12 1.12 -12.53
C PRO A 69 16.74 0.26 -11.31
N VAL A 70 15.93 0.81 -10.40
CA VAL A 70 15.54 0.20 -9.12
C VAL A 70 14.04 0.21 -8.91
N GLY A 71 13.54 -0.82 -8.22
CA GLY A 71 12.17 -0.96 -7.77
C GLY A 71 12.07 -1.01 -6.24
N PHE A 72 10.97 -0.49 -5.72
CA PHE A 72 10.61 -0.52 -4.29
C PHE A 72 9.17 -0.96 -4.12
N TRP A 73 8.96 -2.04 -3.38
CA TRP A 73 7.69 -2.76 -3.34
C TRP A 73 7.26 -3.04 -1.91
N MET A 74 5.96 -2.94 -1.69
CA MET A 74 5.30 -3.48 -0.50
C MET A 74 4.61 -4.78 -0.90
N ILE A 75 4.93 -5.85 -0.19
CA ILE A 75 4.34 -7.17 -0.35
C ILE A 75 3.53 -7.49 0.90
N ALA A 76 2.29 -7.94 0.70
CA ALA A 76 1.43 -8.49 1.72
C ALA A 76 1.18 -9.98 1.40
N PRO A 77 1.87 -10.91 2.09
CA PRO A 77 1.74 -12.33 1.82
C PRO A 77 0.45 -12.95 2.38
N SER A 78 -0.25 -12.23 3.25
CA SER A 78 -1.56 -12.61 3.78
C SER A 78 -2.45 -11.38 3.91
N ASP A 79 -3.77 -11.58 3.83
CA ASP A 79 -4.80 -10.56 4.06
C ASP A 79 -5.38 -10.59 5.48
N GLU A 80 -4.97 -11.54 6.32
CA GLU A 80 -5.57 -11.79 7.65
C GLU A 80 -5.50 -10.60 8.61
N PHE A 81 -4.49 -9.74 8.45
CA PHE A 81 -4.29 -8.56 9.28
C PHE A 81 -5.05 -7.34 8.76
N ARG A 82 -5.59 -7.40 7.54
CA ARG A 82 -6.30 -6.30 6.89
C ARG A 82 -7.78 -6.33 7.27
N ALA A 83 -8.31 -5.19 7.65
CA ALA A 83 -9.70 -5.10 8.06
C ALA A 83 -10.66 -5.20 6.86
N ARG A 84 -11.87 -5.74 7.09
CA ARG A 84 -13.06 -5.64 6.22
C ARG A 84 -13.06 -6.51 4.95
N GLY A 85 -12.20 -7.52 4.88
CA GLY A 85 -12.26 -8.54 3.85
C GLY A 85 -11.67 -8.10 2.50
N PRO A 86 -11.81 -8.95 1.46
CA PRO A 86 -11.05 -8.85 0.22
C PRO A 86 -11.40 -7.64 -0.65
N ILE A 87 -12.68 -7.29 -0.74
CA ILE A 87 -13.19 -6.18 -1.57
C ILE A 87 -13.01 -4.79 -0.94
N LYS A 88 -12.40 -4.70 0.25
CA LYS A 88 -12.16 -3.40 0.89
C LYS A 88 -11.13 -2.61 0.08
N GLN A 89 -11.54 -1.46 -0.43
CA GLN A 89 -10.64 -0.54 -1.12
C GLN A 89 -9.79 0.27 -0.16
N GLU A 90 -8.49 0.37 -0.43
CA GLU A 90 -7.56 1.11 0.40
C GLU A 90 -6.43 1.73 -0.41
N LEU A 91 -5.86 2.82 0.09
CA LEU A 91 -4.77 3.53 -0.58
C LEU A 91 -3.48 2.70 -0.57
N THR A 92 -2.91 2.47 -1.74
CA THR A 92 -1.64 1.74 -1.93
C THR A 92 -0.46 2.69 -2.15
N SER A 93 -0.73 3.92 -2.58
CA SER A 93 0.28 4.96 -2.80
C SER A 93 -0.24 6.36 -2.48
N ASN A 94 0.68 7.32 -2.44
CA ASN A 94 0.39 8.75 -2.35
C ASN A 94 1.23 9.52 -3.37
N VAL A 95 1.05 10.84 -3.51
CA VAL A 95 1.84 11.70 -4.41
C VAL A 95 3.35 11.47 -4.25
N GLY A 96 4.08 11.51 -5.38
CA GLY A 96 5.51 11.17 -5.40
C GLY A 96 5.78 9.70 -5.08
N PRO A 97 7.04 9.28 -4.93
CA PRO A 97 7.42 7.88 -4.72
C PRO A 97 7.09 7.38 -3.30
N THR A 98 5.80 7.35 -2.96
CA THR A 98 5.29 6.97 -1.64
C THR A 98 4.44 5.71 -1.76
N VAL A 99 4.83 4.65 -1.04
CA VAL A 99 4.03 3.44 -0.86
C VAL A 99 3.32 3.47 0.48
N LEU A 100 2.07 3.03 0.51
CA LEU A 100 1.28 2.90 1.73
C LEU A 100 1.00 1.41 1.99
N SER A 101 1.06 1.02 3.26
CA SER A 101 0.53 -0.25 3.76
C SER A 101 -0.44 0.08 4.88
N LYS A 102 -1.74 -0.01 4.55
CA LYS A 102 -2.83 0.44 5.42
C LYS A 102 -3.47 -0.80 6.03
N PHE A 103 -3.38 -0.91 7.35
CA PHE A 103 -3.93 -2.05 8.09
C PHE A 103 -5.41 -1.89 8.43
N SER A 104 -5.81 -0.66 8.75
CA SER A 104 -7.19 -0.26 9.02
C SER A 104 -7.38 1.21 8.64
N SER A 105 -8.58 1.55 8.19
CA SER A 105 -9.00 2.93 7.96
C SER A 105 -10.53 3.04 7.88
N THR A 106 -11.01 4.29 7.86
CA THR A 106 -12.39 4.68 7.60
C THR A 106 -12.68 4.91 6.10
N HIS A 107 -11.67 4.82 5.22
CA HIS A 107 -11.83 5.08 3.80
C HIS A 107 -12.88 4.13 3.21
N TYR A 108 -13.83 4.68 2.44
CA TYR A 108 -14.92 3.94 1.77
C TYR A 108 -15.91 3.22 2.68
N SER A 109 -15.87 3.45 3.99
CA SER A 109 -16.71 2.67 4.91
C SER A 109 -17.26 3.45 6.12
N GLY A 110 -16.84 4.71 6.34
CA GLY A 110 -17.40 5.57 7.39
C GLY A 110 -16.63 5.54 8.71
N ARG A 111 -17.16 6.20 9.75
CA ARG A 111 -16.53 6.24 11.10
C ARG A 111 -17.12 5.23 12.07
N GLU A 112 -18.33 4.77 11.77
CA GLU A 112 -19.11 3.79 12.52
C GLU A 112 -18.38 2.45 12.63
N ILE A 113 -17.54 2.22 11.63
CA ILE A 113 -16.76 1.01 11.46
C ILE A 113 -15.40 1.05 12.17
N ASP A 114 -14.97 2.21 12.68
CA ASP A 114 -13.64 2.39 13.25
C ASP A 114 -13.43 1.53 14.51
N THR A 115 -12.18 1.24 14.85
CA THR A 115 -11.85 0.40 16.01
C THR A 115 -11.66 1.28 17.24
N TYR A 116 -12.55 1.14 18.22
CA TYR A 116 -12.45 1.82 19.51
C TYR A 116 -12.08 0.82 20.60
N TYR A 117 -11.12 1.19 21.45
CA TYR A 117 -10.67 0.37 22.57
C TYR A 117 -11.25 0.91 23.88
N GLY A 118 -11.87 0.03 24.66
CA GLY A 118 -12.40 0.36 25.98
C GLY A 118 -11.28 0.76 26.96
N LYS A 119 -11.63 1.60 27.94
CA LYS A 119 -10.68 1.99 29.00
C LYS A 119 -10.41 0.81 29.93
N GLY A 120 -9.14 0.52 30.20
CA GLY A 120 -8.72 -0.45 31.21
C GLY A 120 -8.50 -1.87 30.70
N GLU A 121 -8.74 -2.16 29.42
CA GLU A 121 -8.52 -3.49 28.85
C GLU A 121 -7.13 -3.59 28.18
N PRO A 122 -6.24 -4.49 28.63
CA PRO A 122 -5.01 -4.77 27.92
C PRO A 122 -5.33 -5.49 26.61
N TRP A 123 -4.95 -4.88 25.48
CA TRP A 123 -5.09 -5.49 24.16
C TRP A 123 -3.73 -5.61 23.47
N LYS A 124 -3.59 -6.67 22.67
CA LYS A 124 -2.42 -6.90 21.83
C LYS A 124 -2.90 -7.36 20.46
N LYS A 125 -2.42 -6.72 19.40
CA LYS A 125 -2.69 -7.09 18.01
C LYS A 125 -1.40 -7.02 17.22
N VAL A 126 -1.15 -8.02 16.38
CA VAL A 126 -0.08 -7.97 15.39
C VAL A 126 -0.70 -7.58 14.06
N LEU A 127 -0.07 -6.61 13.39
CA LEU A 127 -0.46 -6.15 12.06
C LEU A 127 0.69 -6.46 11.10
N GLY A 128 0.38 -7.14 10.01
CA GLY A 128 1.35 -7.63 9.04
C GLY A 128 1.33 -9.15 8.94
N PRO A 129 2.30 -9.73 8.23
CA PRO A 129 3.56 -9.11 7.81
C PRO A 129 3.41 -8.07 6.69
N ALA A 130 4.17 -6.99 6.79
CA ALA A 130 4.39 -6.02 5.72
C ALA A 130 5.83 -6.16 5.24
N PHE A 131 6.00 -6.76 4.06
CA PHE A 131 7.32 -7.09 3.53
C PHE A 131 7.78 -6.01 2.55
N VAL A 132 8.91 -5.38 2.82
CA VAL A 132 9.50 -4.38 1.94
C VAL A 132 10.53 -5.06 1.05
N TYR A 133 10.31 -5.00 -0.27
CA TYR A 133 11.20 -5.59 -1.26
C TYR A 133 11.86 -4.51 -2.12
N LEU A 134 13.16 -4.69 -2.37
CA LEU A 134 13.97 -3.81 -3.19
C LEU A 134 14.69 -4.67 -4.23
N ASN A 135 14.63 -4.25 -5.49
CA ASN A 135 15.35 -4.90 -6.57
C ASN A 135 15.93 -3.89 -7.57
N SER A 136 16.85 -4.36 -8.40
CA SER A 136 17.54 -3.55 -9.39
C SER A 136 17.83 -4.35 -10.65
N VAL A 137 17.94 -3.66 -11.79
CA VAL A 137 18.37 -4.25 -13.07
C VAL A 137 19.62 -3.55 -13.60
N SER A 138 20.46 -4.27 -14.33
CA SER A 138 21.72 -3.73 -14.87
C SER A 138 21.50 -2.73 -16.01
N SER A 139 20.39 -2.83 -16.74
CA SER A 139 20.01 -1.91 -17.81
C SER A 139 18.64 -1.29 -17.53
N PRO A 140 18.49 0.04 -17.63
CA PRO A 140 17.21 0.73 -17.46
C PRO A 140 16.20 0.45 -18.60
N GLU A 141 16.62 -0.24 -19.66
CA GLU A 141 15.79 -0.51 -20.85
C GLU A 141 14.65 -1.51 -20.61
N ASN A 142 14.69 -2.28 -19.51
CA ASN A 142 13.65 -3.24 -19.19
C ASN A 142 13.09 -3.06 -17.76
N PRO A 143 12.34 -1.97 -17.49
CA PRO A 143 11.71 -1.74 -16.19
C PRO A 143 10.67 -2.81 -15.85
N ARG A 144 10.12 -3.51 -16.85
CA ARG A 144 9.18 -4.62 -16.62
C ARG A 144 9.82 -5.76 -15.85
N ALA A 145 11.11 -6.02 -16.02
CA ALA A 145 11.81 -7.05 -15.27
C ALA A 145 11.77 -6.81 -13.75
N LEU A 146 11.83 -5.54 -13.30
CA LEU A 146 11.69 -5.20 -11.87
C LEU A 146 10.32 -5.59 -11.31
N TRP A 147 9.26 -5.41 -12.11
CA TRP A 147 7.90 -5.77 -11.72
C TRP A 147 7.69 -7.29 -11.67
N GLU A 148 8.10 -7.99 -12.73
CA GLU A 148 7.94 -9.46 -12.77
C GLU A 148 8.72 -10.13 -11.64
N ASP A 149 9.93 -9.66 -11.34
CA ASP A 149 10.73 -10.13 -10.20
C ASP A 149 10.04 -9.86 -8.86
N ALA A 150 9.45 -8.68 -8.66
CA ALA A 150 8.65 -8.38 -7.46
C ALA A 150 7.43 -9.29 -7.32
N LYS A 151 6.77 -9.65 -8.43
CA LYS A 151 5.67 -10.64 -8.42
C LYS A 151 6.16 -12.03 -8.03
N GLN A 152 7.31 -12.46 -8.55
CA GLN A 152 7.90 -13.75 -8.16
C GLN A 152 8.28 -13.75 -6.67
N GLN A 153 8.83 -12.65 -6.16
CA GLN A 153 9.09 -12.52 -4.73
C GLN A 153 7.79 -12.59 -3.92
N MET A 154 6.73 -11.90 -4.34
CA MET A 154 5.43 -11.96 -3.67
C MET A 154 4.91 -13.39 -3.56
N LEU A 155 4.99 -14.19 -4.63
CA LEU A 155 4.56 -15.59 -4.60
C LEU A 155 5.36 -16.43 -3.58
N LYS A 156 6.68 -16.22 -3.49
CA LYS A 156 7.52 -16.89 -2.48
C LYS A 156 7.11 -16.51 -1.06
N GLU A 157 6.83 -15.22 -0.82
CA GLU A 157 6.41 -14.76 0.51
C GLU A 157 5.03 -15.31 0.90
N VAL A 158 4.10 -15.39 -0.06
CA VAL A 158 2.78 -16.04 0.15
C VAL A 158 2.96 -17.52 0.52
N GLU A 159 3.82 -18.25 -0.19
CA GLU A 159 4.09 -19.67 0.10
C GLU A 159 4.82 -19.86 1.43
N SER A 160 5.64 -18.89 1.84
CA SER A 160 6.40 -18.92 3.08
C SER A 160 5.57 -18.53 4.31
N TRP A 161 4.36 -17.99 4.12
CA TRP A 161 3.46 -17.64 5.22
C TRP A 161 2.78 -18.91 5.80
N PRO A 162 2.76 -19.10 7.14
CA PRO A 162 3.26 -18.22 8.20
C PRO A 162 4.76 -18.39 8.50
N TYR A 163 5.45 -17.26 8.69
CA TYR A 163 6.87 -17.24 9.05
C TYR A 163 7.13 -17.72 10.50
N ASP A 164 8.37 -18.06 10.80
CA ASP A 164 8.78 -18.56 12.12
C ASP A 164 8.50 -17.60 13.29
N PHE A 165 8.50 -16.28 13.06
CA PHE A 165 8.22 -15.32 14.14
C PHE A 165 6.79 -15.45 14.69
N SER A 166 5.85 -16.03 13.93
CA SER A 166 4.49 -16.33 14.40
C SER A 166 4.48 -17.33 15.55
N ARG A 167 5.55 -18.10 15.74
CA ARG A 167 5.75 -19.04 16.86
C ARG A 167 6.27 -18.36 18.13
N SER A 168 6.66 -17.08 18.05
CA SER A 168 7.12 -16.32 19.22
C SER A 168 6.03 -16.27 20.29
N LYS A 169 6.43 -16.34 21.57
CA LYS A 169 5.54 -16.08 22.72
C LYS A 169 4.90 -14.69 22.67
N ASP A 170 5.49 -13.76 21.93
CA ASP A 170 4.99 -12.40 21.76
C ASP A 170 3.97 -12.29 20.62
N PHE A 171 3.81 -13.31 19.79
CA PHE A 171 2.73 -13.36 18.82
C PHE A 171 1.44 -13.82 19.54
N PRO A 172 0.32 -13.05 19.48
CA PRO A 172 -0.93 -13.42 20.13
C PRO A 172 -1.39 -14.82 19.70
N ASN A 173 -1.69 -15.68 20.67
CA ASN A 173 -2.19 -17.02 20.41
C ASN A 173 -3.66 -17.09 20.84
N PRO A 174 -4.61 -17.12 19.89
CA PRO A 174 -6.03 -17.03 20.21
C PRO A 174 -6.51 -18.14 21.15
N ILE A 175 -5.88 -19.32 21.14
CA ILE A 175 -6.26 -20.48 21.97
C ILE A 175 -5.83 -20.29 23.45
N LYS A 176 -4.73 -19.58 23.72
CA LYS A 176 -4.22 -19.39 25.09
C LYS A 176 -4.81 -18.17 25.79
N ASP A 177 -5.27 -17.18 25.02
CA ASP A 177 -5.75 -15.91 25.55
C ASP A 177 -7.23 -15.96 26.01
N GLU A 178 -8.04 -16.89 25.49
CA GLU A 178 -9.40 -17.15 26.01
C GLU A 178 -9.37 -17.71 27.45
N ALA A 179 -8.45 -18.64 27.73
CA ALA A 179 -8.31 -19.24 29.07
C ALA A 179 -7.88 -18.25 30.17
N ARG A 180 -7.35 -17.07 29.81
CA ARG A 180 -7.01 -15.98 30.76
C ARG A 180 -8.15 -15.00 30.98
N ARG A 181 -9.18 -15.00 30.12
CA ARG A 181 -10.34 -14.10 30.27
C ARG A 181 -11.42 -14.68 31.18
N GLU A 182 -11.36 -15.97 31.47
CA GLU A 182 -12.31 -16.69 32.35
C GLU A 182 -11.83 -16.84 33.80
N THR A 183 -10.67 -16.28 34.16
CA THR A 183 -10.10 -16.27 35.53
C THR A 183 -9.92 -14.86 36.05
#